data_AF-A0A2I0I921-F1
#
_entry.id   AF-A0A2I0I921-F1
#
_cell.length_a   1.000
_cell.length_b   1.000
_cell.length_c   1.000
_cell.angle_alpha   90.00
_cell.angle_beta   90.00
_cell.angle_gamma   90.00
#
_symmetry.space_group_name_H-M   'P 1'
#
loop_
_entity.id
_entity.type
_entity.pdbx_description
1 polymer ?
#
loop_
_entity_poly.entity_id
_entity_poly.type
_entity_poly.pdbx_seq_one_letter_code
_entity_poly.pdbx_strand_id
1 'polypeptide(L)'
;MFKLNATNYSIWKYRMEDLLFCRDLYDLIEGDSAKPKDKDDKAWESTNQKTIGLIRQWIDNSIYHHVAQETNAKALWDKLTNLYARKTPQNKAFLVKKLVHLRYQDGGDMAVHMSNFQDIVN
;
A
#
# COMPACT_ATOMS: atom_id res chain seq x y z
N MET A 1 -1.82 14.99 -2.16
CA MET A 1 -0.88 13.87 -1.90
C MET A 1 -1.62 12.56 -2.14
N PHE A 2 -1.09 11.65 -2.95
CA PHE A 2 -1.77 10.40 -3.34
C PHE A 2 -1.70 9.37 -2.21
N LYS A 3 -2.62 9.43 -1.25
CA LYS A 3 -2.64 8.53 -0.09
C LYS A 3 -3.33 7.21 -0.41
N LEU A 4 -2.89 6.13 0.25
CA LEU A 4 -3.58 4.84 0.24
C LEU A 4 -4.98 5.01 0.81
N ASN A 5 -5.96 4.51 0.07
CA ASN A 5 -7.34 4.34 0.50
C ASN A 5 -7.83 2.95 0.07
N ALA A 6 -9.09 2.66 0.33
CA ALA A 6 -9.64 1.33 0.08
C ALA A 6 -9.66 0.91 -1.41
N THR A 7 -9.54 1.85 -2.36
CA THR A 7 -9.80 1.60 -3.77
C THR A 7 -8.58 1.70 -4.68
N ASN A 8 -7.43 2.16 -4.16
CA ASN A 8 -6.26 2.51 -4.98
C ASN A 8 -4.98 1.74 -4.61
N TYR A 9 -5.09 0.64 -3.84
CA TYR A 9 -3.93 -0.11 -3.37
C TYR A 9 -2.99 -0.54 -4.51
N SER A 10 -3.50 -1.03 -5.64
CA SER A 10 -2.68 -1.50 -6.76
C SER A 10 -1.73 -0.41 -7.27
N ILE A 11 -2.23 0.80 -7.49
CA ILE A 11 -1.41 1.95 -7.94
C ILE A 11 -0.53 2.47 -6.80
N TRP A 12 -1.09 2.56 -5.58
CA TRP A 12 -0.37 3.04 -4.41
C TRP A 12 0.85 2.18 -4.11
N LYS A 13 0.71 0.85 -4.22
CA LYS A 13 1.77 -0.12 -3.96
C LYS A 13 3.01 0.20 -4.80
N TYR A 14 2.88 0.25 -6.13
CA TYR A 14 4.01 0.51 -7.02
C TYR A 14 4.64 1.88 -6.75
N ARG A 15 3.82 2.92 -6.55
CA ARG A 15 4.34 4.25 -6.20
C ARG A 15 5.11 4.26 -4.88
N MET A 16 4.67 3.48 -3.91
CA MET A 16 5.33 3.37 -2.61
C MET A 16 6.63 2.55 -2.73
N GLU A 17 6.64 1.47 -3.52
CA GLU A 17 7.85 0.71 -3.85
C GLU A 17 8.89 1.61 -4.53
N ASP A 18 8.51 2.38 -5.56
CA ASP A 18 9.39 3.35 -6.23
C ASP A 18 9.95 4.39 -5.26
N LEU A 19 9.10 4.92 -4.36
CA LEU A 19 9.52 5.92 -3.38
C LEU A 19 10.49 5.33 -2.34
N LEU A 20 10.31 4.08 -1.94
CA LEU A 20 11.21 3.38 -1.04
C LEU A 20 12.55 3.09 -1.72
N PHE A 21 12.51 2.69 -3.00
CA PHE A 21 13.70 2.44 -3.81
C PHE A 21 14.53 3.72 -3.96
N CYS A 22 13.91 4.84 -4.33
CA CYS A 22 14.57 6.15 -4.44
C CYS A 22 15.16 6.68 -3.13
N ARG A 23 14.84 6.07 -1.98
CA ARG A 23 15.34 6.46 -0.66
C ARG A 23 16.23 5.41 -0.01
N ASP A 24 16.60 4.36 -0.75
CA ASP A 24 17.39 3.23 -0.25
C ASP A 24 16.74 2.51 0.96
N LEU A 25 15.40 2.43 0.95
CA LEU A 25 14.60 1.79 2.01
C LEU A 25 13.86 0.52 1.55
N TYR A 26 13.95 0.17 0.26
CA TYR A 26 13.18 -0.93 -0.33
C TYR A 26 13.51 -2.30 0.31
N ASP A 27 14.78 -2.57 0.62
CA ASP A 27 15.21 -3.84 1.23
C ASP A 27 14.46 -4.18 2.53
N LEU A 28 13.97 -3.18 3.26
CA LEU A 28 13.27 -3.37 4.53
C LEU A 28 11.87 -3.99 4.35
N ILE A 29 11.29 -3.89 3.14
CA ILE A 29 9.97 -4.47 2.82
C ILE A 29 10.06 -5.72 1.94
N GLU A 30 11.21 -5.96 1.29
CA GLU A 30 11.48 -7.18 0.52
C GLU A 30 12.09 -8.29 1.37
N GLY A 31 13.01 -7.94 2.28
CA GLY A 31 13.76 -8.89 3.11
C GLY A 31 12.93 -9.58 4.20
N ASP A 32 13.59 -10.41 4.99
CA ASP A 32 12.98 -10.98 6.19
C ASP A 32 12.67 -9.87 7.21
N SER A 33 11.61 -10.07 7.96
CA SER A 33 11.25 -9.29 9.14
C SER A 33 12.39 -9.23 10.17
N ALA A 34 13.26 -10.24 10.18
CA ALA A 34 14.42 -10.31 11.06
C ALA A 34 15.57 -9.39 10.59
N LYS A 35 16.19 -8.74 11.57
CA LYS A 35 17.42 -7.99 11.36
C LYS A 35 18.55 -8.90 10.82
N PRO A 36 19.31 -8.49 9.79
CA PRO A 36 20.53 -9.20 9.36
C PRO A 36 21.59 -9.22 10.47
N LYS A 37 22.25 -10.37 10.67
CA LYS A 37 23.25 -10.58 11.74
C LYS A 37 24.43 -9.60 11.69
N ASP A 38 24.79 -9.12 10.50
CA ASP A 38 25.98 -8.30 10.27
C ASP A 38 25.73 -6.79 10.32
N LYS A 39 24.48 -6.34 10.51
CA LYS A 39 24.16 -4.91 10.60
C LYS A 39 24.29 -4.40 12.03
N ASP A 40 24.62 -3.12 12.20
CA ASP A 40 24.54 -2.43 13.48
C ASP A 40 23.08 -2.33 13.98
N ASP A 41 22.84 -2.58 15.28
CA ASP A 41 21.49 -2.56 15.88
C ASP A 41 20.81 -1.19 15.72
N LYS A 42 21.53 -0.12 16.05
CA LYS A 42 20.97 1.23 16.09
C LYS A 42 20.71 1.76 14.68
N ALA A 43 21.63 1.49 13.76
CA ALA A 43 21.48 1.87 12.35
C ALA A 43 20.30 1.14 11.70
N TRP A 44 20.14 -0.16 11.96
CA TRP A 44 19.01 -0.92 11.44
C TRP A 44 17.68 -0.40 12.00
N GLU A 45 17.59 -0.20 13.31
CA GLU A 45 16.37 0.30 13.97
C GLU A 45 16.00 1.69 13.45
N SER A 46 16.98 2.58 13.24
CA SER A 46 16.75 3.89 12.65
C SER A 46 16.17 3.80 11.24
N THR A 47 16.70 2.92 10.40
CA THR A 47 16.23 2.71 9.01
C THR A 47 14.85 2.06 8.99
N ASN A 48 14.59 1.08 9.87
CA ASN A 48 13.29 0.47 10.06
C ASN A 48 12.23 1.54 10.43
N GLN A 49 12.53 2.38 11.43
CA GLN A 49 11.62 3.44 11.87
C GLN A 49 11.39 4.51 10.79
N LYS A 50 12.42 4.88 10.02
CA LYS A 50 12.28 5.79 8.87
C LYS A 50 11.35 5.20 7.81
N THR A 51 11.48 3.92 7.52
CA THR A 51 10.64 3.20 6.54
C THR A 51 9.18 3.19 6.99
N ILE A 52 8.93 2.84 8.26
CA ILE A 52 7.59 2.86 8.86
C ILE A 52 6.96 4.26 8.78
N GLY A 53 7.71 5.29 9.19
CA GLY A 53 7.24 6.67 9.18
C GLY A 53 6.90 7.14 7.77
N LEU A 54 7.74 6.79 6.79
CA LEU A 54 7.52 7.14 5.40
C LEU A 54 6.26 6.45 4.85
N ILE A 55 6.11 5.13 4.99
CA ILE A 55 4.92 4.42 4.53
C ILE A 55 3.66 5.03 5.14
N ARG A 56 3.65 5.24 6.46
CA ARG A 56 2.52 5.83 7.21
C ARG A 56 2.11 7.23 6.73
N GLN A 57 3.07 8.05 6.29
CA GLN A 57 2.79 9.39 5.76
C GLN A 57 1.89 9.35 4.51
N TRP A 58 1.97 8.25 3.75
CA TRP A 58 1.21 8.03 2.52
C TRP A 58 -0.05 7.19 2.72
N ILE A 59 -0.53 7.04 3.96
CA ILE A 59 -1.77 6.32 4.29
C ILE A 59 -2.85 7.30 4.72
N ASP A 60 -4.09 7.08 4.26
CA ASP A 60 -5.25 7.85 4.72
C ASP A 60 -5.63 7.51 6.16
N ASN A 61 -6.21 8.47 6.88
CA ASN A 61 -6.60 8.29 8.29
C ASN A 61 -7.55 7.10 8.49
N SER A 62 -8.42 6.82 7.51
CA SER A 62 -9.35 5.67 7.56
C SER A 62 -8.63 4.32 7.67
N ILE A 63 -7.39 4.22 7.19
CA ILE A 63 -6.57 3.00 7.22
C ILE A 63 -5.51 3.07 8.32
N TYR A 64 -5.03 4.28 8.63
CA TYR A 64 -3.92 4.53 9.54
C TYR A 64 -4.07 3.80 10.89
N HIS A 65 -5.26 3.82 11.48
CA HIS A 65 -5.53 3.17 12.78
C HIS A 65 -5.26 1.66 12.78
N HIS A 66 -5.43 0.98 11.64
CA HIS A 66 -5.15 -0.45 11.53
C HIS A 66 -3.65 -0.78 11.57
N VAL A 67 -2.79 0.19 11.29
CA VAL A 67 -1.35 -0.02 11.11
C VAL A 67 -0.47 0.84 12.02
N ALA A 68 -1.07 1.68 12.86
CA ALA A 68 -0.38 2.66 13.71
C ALA A 68 0.56 2.04 14.76
N GLN A 69 0.31 0.78 15.14
CA GLN A 69 1.08 0.07 16.17
C GLN A 69 2.20 -0.82 15.62
N GLU A 70 2.30 -0.98 14.30
CA GLU A 70 3.36 -1.78 13.69
C GLU A 70 4.75 -1.19 13.98
N THR A 71 5.66 -1.99 14.50
CA THR A 71 7.04 -1.56 14.83
C THR A 71 8.08 -2.12 13.86
N ASN A 72 7.65 -2.90 12.87
CA ASN A 72 8.51 -3.50 11.86
C ASN A 72 8.00 -3.14 10.45
N ALA A 73 8.89 -2.63 9.60
CA ALA A 73 8.56 -2.17 8.25
C ALA A 73 8.01 -3.30 7.37
N LYS A 74 8.59 -4.50 7.45
CA LYS A 74 8.12 -5.68 6.72
C LYS A 74 6.72 -6.09 7.18
N ALA A 75 6.51 -6.17 8.50
CA ALA A 75 5.22 -6.51 9.07
C ALA A 75 4.13 -5.50 8.67
N LEU A 76 4.45 -4.20 8.70
CA LEU A 76 3.59 -3.13 8.21
C LEU A 76 3.22 -3.34 6.74
N TRP A 77 4.21 -3.57 5.88
CA TRP A 77 4.03 -3.79 4.45
C TRP A 77 3.16 -5.03 4.17
N ASP A 78 3.44 -6.13 4.85
CA ASP A 78 2.71 -7.39 4.70
C ASP A 78 1.28 -7.24 5.18
N LYS A 79 1.02 -6.50 6.25
CA LYS A 79 -0.34 -6.22 6.71
C LYS A 79 -1.15 -5.47 5.67
N LEU A 80 -0.58 -4.42 5.07
CA LEU A 80 -1.23 -3.68 3.98
C LEU A 80 -1.49 -4.57 2.76
N THR A 81 -0.50 -5.37 2.39
CA THR A 81 -0.61 -6.35 1.29
C THR A 81 -1.67 -7.39 1.57
N ASN A 82 -1.78 -7.87 2.80
CA ASN A 82 -2.78 -8.86 3.18
C ASN A 82 -4.20 -8.27 3.23
N LEU A 83 -4.33 -7.00 3.62
CA LEU A 83 -5.61 -6.30 3.64
C LEU A 83 -6.14 -6.06 2.22
N TYR A 84 -5.29 -5.70 1.26
CA TYR A 84 -5.76 -5.21 -0.04
C TYR A 84 -5.40 -6.09 -1.24
N ALA A 85 -4.26 -6.80 -1.23
CA ALA A 85 -3.82 -7.61 -2.37
C ALA A 85 -4.35 -9.05 -2.34
N ARG A 86 -4.63 -9.60 -1.15
CA ARG A 86 -5.12 -10.98 -1.05
C ARG A 86 -6.48 -11.13 -1.71
N LYS A 87 -6.64 -12.20 -2.49
CA LYS A 87 -7.91 -12.63 -3.10
C LYS A 87 -8.90 -13.21 -2.07
N THR A 88 -9.09 -12.53 -0.95
CA THR A 88 -10.05 -12.93 0.09
C THR A 88 -11.49 -12.76 -0.41
N PRO A 89 -12.48 -13.51 0.11
CA PRO A 89 -13.88 -13.28 -0.19
C PRO A 89 -14.33 -11.83 0.06
N GLN A 90 -13.81 -11.20 1.11
CA GLN A 90 -14.08 -9.79 1.46
C GLN A 90 -13.56 -8.84 0.38
N ASN A 91 -12.32 -9.03 -0.08
CA ASN A 91 -11.74 -8.18 -1.14
C ASN A 91 -12.44 -8.39 -2.48
N LYS A 92 -12.83 -9.64 -2.81
CA LYS A 92 -13.65 -9.92 -3.98
C LYS A 92 -15.02 -9.23 -3.91
N ALA A 93 -15.71 -9.32 -2.76
CA ALA A 93 -16.99 -8.66 -2.56
C ALA A 93 -16.86 -7.13 -2.66
N PHE A 94 -15.77 -6.56 -2.12
CA PHE A 94 -15.46 -5.14 -2.24
C PHE A 94 -15.25 -4.71 -3.70
N LEU A 95 -14.47 -5.47 -4.49
CA LEU A 95 -14.26 -5.20 -5.92
C LEU A 95 -15.56 -5.32 -6.73
N VAL A 96 -16.38 -6.35 -6.48
CA VAL A 96 -17.70 -6.49 -7.12
C VAL A 96 -18.59 -5.30 -6.78
N LYS A 97 -18.61 -4.88 -5.51
CA LYS A 97 -19.36 -3.68 -5.11
C LYS A 97 -18.87 -2.45 -5.87
N LYS A 98 -17.54 -2.23 -5.97
CA LYS A 98 -16.95 -1.10 -6.70
C LYS A 98 -17.34 -1.14 -8.19
N LEU A 99 -17.31 -2.32 -8.81
CA LEU A 99 -17.69 -2.53 -10.20
C LEU A 99 -19.16 -2.21 -10.47
N VAL A 100 -20.08 -2.71 -9.63
CA VAL A 100 -21.52 -2.48 -9.77
C VAL A 100 -21.89 -1.00 -9.62
N HIS A 101 -21.12 -0.25 -8.82
CA HIS A 101 -21.31 1.20 -8.63
C HIS A 101 -20.51 2.05 -9.63
N LEU A 102 -19.67 1.45 -10.48
CA LEU A 102 -18.94 2.19 -11.50
C LEU A 102 -19.91 2.60 -12.61
N ARG A 103 -20.23 3.89 -12.66
CA ARG A 103 -21.10 4.48 -13.69
C ARG A 103 -20.32 5.51 -14.48
N TYR A 104 -20.51 5.50 -15.80
CA TYR A 104 -20.07 6.60 -16.64
C TYR A 104 -20.87 7.85 -16.29
N GLN A 105 -20.20 8.98 -16.17
CA GLN A 105 -20.85 10.25 -15.94
C GLN A 105 -20.99 10.97 -17.27
N ASP A 106 -22.20 11.43 -17.60
CA ASP A 106 -22.44 12.16 -18.84
C ASP A 106 -21.57 13.43 -18.88
N GLY A 107 -20.86 13.60 -19.99
CA GLY A 107 -19.85 14.66 -20.15
C GLY A 107 -18.49 14.37 -19.49
N GLY A 108 -18.31 13.20 -18.87
CA GLY A 108 -17.02 12.75 -18.33
C GLY A 108 -16.04 12.28 -19.40
N ASP A 109 -14.77 12.13 -19.02
CA ASP A 109 -13.74 11.59 -19.91
C ASP A 109 -13.82 10.05 -19.95
N MET A 110 -14.06 9.50 -21.14
CA MET A 110 -14.13 8.05 -21.39
C MET A 110 -12.81 7.35 -21.05
N ALA A 111 -11.66 7.98 -21.29
CA ALA A 111 -10.35 7.41 -20.97
C ALA A 111 -10.16 7.26 -19.45
N VAL A 112 -10.62 8.24 -18.67
CA VAL A 112 -10.61 8.19 -17.21
C VAL A 112 -11.54 7.09 -16.69
N HIS A 113 -12.75 7.00 -17.25
CA HIS A 113 -13.68 5.94 -16.87
C HIS A 113 -13.12 4.54 -17.18
N MET A 114 -12.50 4.36 -18.35
CA MET A 114 -11.88 3.09 -18.74
C MET A 114 -10.68 2.74 -17.83
N SER A 115 -9.87 3.73 -17.45
CA SER A 115 -8.78 3.53 -16.49
C SER A 115 -9.31 3.06 -15.14
N ASN A 116 -10.37 3.69 -14.63
CA ASN A 116 -11.02 3.28 -13.37
C ASN A 116 -11.62 1.88 -13.45
N PHE A 117 -12.15 1.46 -14.60
CA PHE A 117 -12.61 0.09 -14.82
C PHE A 117 -11.45 -0.89 -14.79
N GLN A 118 -10.37 -0.59 -15.51
CA GLN A 118 -9.18 -1.44 -15.58
C GLN A 118 -8.56 -1.67 -14.19
N ASP A 119 -8.54 -0.64 -13.35
CA ASP A 119 -8.08 -0.71 -11.96
C ASP A 119 -8.89 -1.65 -11.06
N ILE A 120 -10.13 -2.01 -11.43
CA ILE A 120 -10.98 -2.92 -10.66
C ILE A 120 -10.81 -4.37 -11.12
N VAL A 121 -10.55 -4.57 -12.42
CA VAL A 121 -10.53 -5.89 -13.06
C VAL A 121 -9.14 -6.54 -13.03
N ASN A 122 -8.08 -5.74 -13.00
CA ASN A 122 -6.68 -6.18 -12.87
C ASN A 122 -6.29 -6.47 -11.41
#